data_AF-A0A5P9GM85-F1
#
_entry.id   AF-A0A5P9GM85-F1
#
_cell.length_a   1.000
_cell.length_b   1.000
_cell.length_c   1.000
_cell.angle_alpha   90.00
_cell.angle_beta   90.00
_cell.angle_gamma   90.00
#
_symmetry.space_group_name_H-M   'P 1'
#
loop_
_entity.id
_entity.type
_entity.pdbx_description
1 polymer ?
#
loop_
_entity_poly.entity_id
_entity_poly.type
_entity_poly.pdbx_seq_one_letter_code
_entity_poly.pdbx_strand_id
1 'polypeptide(L)'
;MQADIPDNTPVIIGVGQYSERVGEPTYEALSYMDLAGRALAAAIADSGASEPVAPAIDTLAAIRAFEMSRPGKVPPFGAPDNVPGAMAKRVGAEPERLVLTTTGGQTNQKLVGEYASAIAAGQSSCAAIVGAEAISTVLALTAKGEKPDWSEEIGGSFEDHGYGVEDLMEPELFAHSATGAIPLYALAENARRHRLGKSLDEYRRDIGELFAPFTRVAAANPHAAAPVERTAEELATVTERNRIVAEPYTRMTVARDQVNQAAAILIASAGTARALGIAPEKWVHIHAVSASTEVKLSQRPDLAAAPQSIASVEAALDRAGKGMADMRYLDFYSCFAIPVFNQTDHFGLSPHDPRGLTLTGGLPFFGGAGNNYSAHAICEAVERVRADRGSYALVGANGGWMSKYATGIYSTEPADWSGNDRFETLEQPEGGVKVAREPGASAVVESYTINHTRSGSDAIFIARNAQGERVIGNADLSDEPTRNAFESGEPFGVRLAIAQGERGRNIGRIA
;
A
#
# COMPACT_ATOMS: atom_id res chain seq x y z
N MET A 1 -4.10 -7.42 -36.02
CA MET A 1 -3.34 -6.20 -35.67
C MET A 1 -2.13 -6.45 -34.76
N GLN A 2 -1.82 -7.69 -34.33
CA GLN A 2 -0.67 -7.99 -33.43
C GLN A 2 0.69 -8.24 -34.14
N ALA A 3 0.71 -8.38 -35.47
CA ALA A 3 1.95 -8.58 -36.23
C ALA A 3 2.87 -7.35 -36.24
N ASP A 4 2.36 -6.18 -35.83
CA ASP A 4 3.09 -4.90 -35.89
C ASP A 4 3.59 -4.40 -34.51
N ILE A 5 3.50 -5.21 -33.44
CA ILE A 5 4.01 -4.81 -32.11
C ILE A 5 5.56 -4.92 -32.11
N PRO A 6 6.32 -3.83 -31.90
CA PRO A 6 7.78 -3.86 -31.84
C PRO A 6 8.30 -4.82 -30.78
N ASP A 7 9.41 -5.52 -31.06
CA ASP A 7 9.94 -6.56 -30.17
C ASP A 7 10.31 -6.06 -28.77
N ASN A 8 10.74 -4.80 -28.63
CA ASN A 8 11.06 -4.20 -27.34
C ASN A 8 9.83 -3.68 -26.57
N THR A 9 8.61 -3.84 -27.08
CA THR A 9 7.39 -3.40 -26.37
C THR A 9 7.22 -4.21 -25.09
N PRO A 10 7.17 -3.60 -23.90
CA PRO A 10 6.95 -4.31 -22.66
C PRO A 10 5.47 -4.75 -22.53
N VAL A 11 5.28 -6.01 -22.17
CA VAL A 11 3.96 -6.61 -21.90
C VAL A 11 4.02 -7.43 -20.61
N ILE A 12 2.94 -7.38 -19.82
CA ILE A 12 2.74 -8.34 -18.74
C ILE A 12 2.36 -9.67 -19.39
N ILE A 13 3.20 -10.68 -19.18
CA ILE A 13 3.05 -12.02 -19.77
C ILE A 13 2.40 -13.01 -18.81
N GLY A 14 2.57 -12.83 -17.51
CA GLY A 14 2.06 -13.75 -16.49
C GLY A 14 1.88 -13.07 -15.14
N VAL A 15 0.84 -13.47 -14.42
CA VAL A 15 0.56 -13.04 -13.04
C VAL A 15 0.20 -14.24 -12.19
N GLY A 16 0.58 -14.21 -10.91
CA GLY A 16 0.38 -15.34 -10.02
C GLY A 16 0.11 -14.89 -8.60
N GLN A 17 -0.85 -15.54 -7.95
CA GLN A 17 -1.20 -15.31 -6.56
C GLN A 17 -1.15 -16.63 -5.78
N TYR A 18 -0.75 -16.56 -4.52
CA TYR A 18 -0.85 -17.68 -3.59
C TYR A 18 -1.21 -17.19 -2.19
N SER A 19 -1.93 -18.02 -1.44
CA SER A 19 -2.31 -17.72 -0.07
C SER A 19 -2.59 -19.02 0.69
N GLU A 20 -2.32 -19.01 1.99
CA GLU A 20 -2.78 -20.04 2.92
C GLU A 20 -3.32 -19.39 4.19
N ARG A 21 -4.14 -20.10 4.97
CA ARG A 21 -4.65 -19.57 6.24
C ARG A 21 -4.43 -20.59 7.34
N VAL A 22 -3.95 -20.09 8.48
CA VAL A 22 -3.70 -20.93 9.66
C VAL A 22 -4.97 -21.68 10.04
N GLY A 23 -4.87 -23.00 10.14
CA GLY A 23 -5.96 -23.88 10.56
C GLY A 23 -6.83 -24.43 9.42
N GLU A 24 -6.63 -24.00 8.17
CA GLU A 24 -7.26 -24.64 7.02
C GLU A 24 -6.60 -26.00 6.70
N PRO A 25 -7.32 -26.97 6.12
CA PRO A 25 -6.76 -28.29 5.79
C PRO A 25 -5.55 -28.26 4.86
N THR A 26 -5.43 -27.22 4.04
CA THR A 26 -4.35 -27.02 3.06
C THR A 26 -3.21 -26.16 3.60
N TYR A 27 -3.21 -25.81 4.88
CA TYR A 27 -2.17 -24.98 5.50
C TYR A 27 -0.87 -25.77 5.68
N GLU A 28 0.22 -25.30 5.05
CA GLU A 28 1.52 -25.95 5.05
C GLU A 28 2.53 -25.26 5.99
N ALA A 29 2.17 -24.10 6.57
CA ALA A 29 3.07 -23.27 7.40
C ALA A 29 4.32 -22.81 6.63
N LEU A 30 4.11 -22.36 5.40
CA LEU A 30 5.18 -21.97 4.49
C LEU A 30 5.94 -20.74 4.99
N SER A 31 7.23 -20.69 4.68
CA SER A 31 8.02 -19.47 4.78
C SER A 31 7.55 -18.46 3.72
N TYR A 32 7.86 -17.18 3.92
CA TYR A 32 7.58 -16.15 2.91
C TYR A 32 8.40 -16.37 1.63
N MET A 33 9.54 -17.07 1.68
CA MET A 33 10.24 -17.49 0.45
C MET A 33 9.43 -18.53 -0.33
N ASP A 34 8.88 -19.53 0.36
CA ASP A 34 8.10 -20.59 -0.29
C ASP A 34 6.78 -20.07 -0.84
N LEU A 35 6.11 -19.17 -0.11
CA LEU A 35 4.93 -18.46 -0.63
C LEU A 35 5.27 -17.68 -1.91
N ALA A 36 6.39 -16.94 -1.93
CA ALA A 36 6.87 -16.26 -3.12
C ALA A 36 7.16 -17.22 -4.28
N GLY A 37 7.77 -18.38 -3.99
CA GLY A 37 7.99 -19.44 -4.97
C GLY A 37 6.70 -19.98 -5.58
N ARG A 38 5.64 -20.19 -4.77
CA ARG A 38 4.31 -20.59 -5.25
C ARG A 38 3.69 -19.53 -6.17
N ALA A 39 3.82 -18.25 -5.82
CA ALA A 39 3.31 -17.15 -6.65
C ALA A 39 4.08 -17.01 -7.97
N LEU A 40 5.41 -17.13 -7.96
CA LEU A 40 6.23 -17.15 -9.18
C LEU A 40 5.88 -18.33 -10.08
N ALA A 41 5.73 -19.53 -9.51
CA ALA A 41 5.32 -20.71 -10.27
C ALA A 41 3.94 -20.53 -10.90
N ALA A 42 2.99 -19.91 -10.18
CA ALA A 42 1.68 -19.56 -10.71
C ALA A 42 1.78 -18.53 -11.86
N ALA A 43 2.63 -17.51 -11.74
CA ALA A 43 2.82 -16.51 -12.80
C ALA A 43 3.46 -17.10 -14.06
N ILE A 44 4.43 -18.01 -13.90
CA ILE A 44 5.03 -18.76 -15.00
C ILE A 44 3.96 -19.63 -15.68
N ALA A 45 3.15 -20.35 -14.91
CA ALA A 45 2.08 -21.18 -15.47
C ALA A 45 1.00 -20.35 -16.19
N ASP A 46 0.61 -19.20 -15.62
CA ASP A 46 -0.38 -18.30 -16.22
C ASP A 46 0.05 -17.76 -17.58
N SER A 47 1.36 -17.61 -17.81
CA SER A 47 1.88 -17.17 -19.11
C SER A 47 1.46 -18.08 -20.27
N GLY A 48 1.24 -19.37 -20.02
CA GLY A 48 0.92 -20.35 -21.06
C GLY A 48 2.03 -20.52 -22.10
N ALA A 49 3.27 -20.17 -21.77
CA ALA A 49 4.43 -20.35 -22.63
C ALA A 49 4.60 -21.82 -23.04
N SER A 50 5.02 -22.05 -24.30
CA SER A 50 5.41 -23.38 -24.76
C SER A 50 6.87 -23.72 -24.42
N GLU A 51 7.69 -22.70 -24.17
CA GLU A 51 9.09 -22.83 -23.76
C GLU A 51 9.26 -22.48 -22.26
N PRO A 52 10.34 -22.94 -21.61
CA PRO A 52 10.61 -22.61 -20.22
C PRO A 52 10.81 -21.11 -19.98
N VAL A 53 9.97 -20.51 -19.13
CA VAL A 53 10.05 -19.07 -18.79
C VAL A 53 11.15 -18.76 -17.77
N ALA A 54 11.37 -19.64 -16.78
CA ALA A 54 12.31 -19.37 -15.68
C ALA A 54 13.74 -19.00 -16.15
N PRO A 55 14.34 -19.68 -17.15
CA PRO A 55 15.65 -19.30 -17.68
C PRO A 55 15.68 -17.95 -18.42
N ALA A 56 14.52 -17.43 -18.85
CA ALA A 56 14.45 -16.15 -19.54
C ALA A 56 14.42 -14.95 -18.57
N ILE A 57 14.09 -15.16 -17.29
CA ILE A 57 14.02 -14.09 -16.28
C ILE A 57 15.44 -13.60 -16.00
N ASP A 58 15.79 -12.44 -16.56
CA ASP A 58 17.10 -11.80 -16.37
C ASP A 58 17.15 -10.87 -15.14
N THR A 59 15.99 -10.38 -14.71
CA THR A 59 15.86 -9.47 -13.57
C THR A 59 14.77 -9.95 -12.60
N LEU A 60 15.05 -9.99 -11.30
CA LEU A 60 14.04 -10.27 -10.27
C LEU A 60 14.12 -9.24 -9.14
N ALA A 61 12.98 -8.60 -8.86
CA ALA A 61 12.77 -7.78 -7.66
C ALA A 61 11.97 -8.54 -6.60
N ALA A 62 12.57 -8.71 -5.42
CA ALA A 62 11.88 -9.14 -4.22
C ALA A 62 11.36 -7.93 -3.43
N ILE A 63 10.05 -7.82 -3.31
CA ILE A 63 9.38 -6.84 -2.48
C ILE A 63 9.70 -7.14 -1.01
N ARG A 64 10.29 -6.16 -0.32
CA ARG A 64 10.72 -6.31 1.07
C ARG A 64 9.55 -6.66 1.99
N ALA A 65 9.65 -7.78 2.70
CA ALA A 65 8.66 -8.21 3.67
C ALA A 65 8.67 -7.33 4.95
N PHE A 66 7.55 -7.25 5.66
CA PHE A 66 7.39 -6.41 6.84
C PHE A 66 8.37 -6.72 7.97
N GLU A 67 8.68 -7.99 8.19
CA GLU A 67 9.63 -8.42 9.23
C GLU A 67 11.08 -7.94 9.00
N MET A 68 11.40 -7.48 7.79
CA MET A 68 12.69 -6.90 7.41
C MET A 68 12.55 -5.47 6.83
N SER A 69 11.41 -4.81 7.04
CA SER A 69 11.07 -3.50 6.43
C SER A 69 11.57 -2.27 7.20
N ARG A 70 12.26 -2.46 8.34
CA ARG A 70 12.73 -1.35 9.17
C ARG A 70 14.10 -1.64 9.80
N PRO A 71 14.93 -0.60 10.04
CA PRO A 71 16.18 -0.75 10.76
C PRO A 71 16.01 -1.47 12.10
N GLY A 72 16.93 -2.39 12.42
CA GLY A 72 16.98 -3.09 13.69
C GLY A 72 15.92 -4.18 13.90
N LYS A 73 15.08 -4.47 12.90
CA LYS A 73 14.21 -5.64 12.92
C LYS A 73 14.99 -6.89 12.50
N VAL A 74 14.83 -7.96 13.27
CA VAL A 74 15.41 -9.27 13.00
C VAL A 74 14.25 -10.23 12.74
N PRO A 75 14.19 -10.89 11.57
CA PRO A 75 13.20 -11.94 11.30
C PRO A 75 13.24 -13.02 12.39
N PRO A 76 12.09 -13.38 12.99
CA PRO A 76 12.07 -14.25 14.17
C PRO A 76 12.53 -15.69 13.89
N PHE A 77 12.46 -16.13 12.64
CA PHE A 77 12.87 -17.46 12.18
C PHE A 77 14.10 -17.43 11.26
N GLY A 78 14.83 -16.32 11.20
CA GLY A 78 15.92 -16.14 10.25
C GLY A 78 15.44 -15.75 8.85
N ALA A 79 16.39 -15.51 7.96
CA ALA A 79 16.16 -15.15 6.56
C ALA A 79 17.34 -15.62 5.70
N PRO A 80 17.12 -15.85 4.39
CA PRO A 80 18.21 -16.09 3.44
C PRO A 80 19.24 -14.94 3.41
N ASP A 81 20.50 -15.28 3.17
CA ASP A 81 21.57 -14.29 2.93
C ASP A 81 21.38 -13.48 1.63
N ASN A 82 20.63 -14.04 0.68
CA ASN A 82 20.20 -13.41 -0.58
C ASN A 82 18.71 -13.72 -0.82
N VAL A 83 17.84 -12.85 -0.30
CA VAL A 83 16.37 -12.97 -0.39
C VAL A 83 15.85 -13.10 -1.84
N PRO A 84 16.17 -12.20 -2.79
CA PRO A 84 15.71 -12.35 -4.16
C PRO A 84 16.25 -13.63 -4.83
N GLY A 85 17.50 -14.02 -4.55
CA GLY A 85 18.06 -15.29 -5.03
C GLY A 85 17.33 -16.52 -4.48
N ALA A 86 16.95 -16.51 -3.20
CA ALA A 86 16.16 -17.57 -2.59
C ALA A 86 14.79 -17.75 -3.26
N MET A 87 14.13 -16.64 -3.62
CA MET A 87 12.86 -16.67 -4.37
C MET A 87 13.06 -17.21 -5.80
N ALA A 88 14.09 -16.75 -6.51
CA ALA A 88 14.40 -17.21 -7.87
C ALA A 88 14.65 -18.73 -7.93
N LYS A 89 15.44 -19.24 -6.99
CA LYS A 89 15.82 -20.66 -6.88
C LYS A 89 14.61 -21.60 -6.81
N ARG A 90 13.50 -21.16 -6.20
CA ARG A 90 12.28 -21.96 -6.04
C ARG A 90 11.56 -22.28 -7.35
N VAL A 91 11.82 -21.50 -8.40
CA VAL A 91 11.31 -21.76 -9.75
C VAL A 91 12.42 -22.13 -10.75
N GLY A 92 13.66 -22.31 -10.27
CA GLY A 92 14.82 -22.61 -11.12
C GLY A 92 15.23 -21.46 -12.04
N ALA A 93 14.94 -20.21 -11.65
CA ALA A 93 15.42 -19.03 -12.35
C ALA A 93 16.80 -18.64 -11.82
N GLU A 94 17.67 -18.14 -12.71
CA GLU A 94 19.01 -17.62 -12.38
C GLU A 94 19.19 -16.20 -12.94
N PRO A 95 18.46 -15.19 -12.42
CA PRO A 95 18.52 -13.82 -12.94
C PRO A 95 19.90 -13.22 -12.77
N GLU A 96 20.38 -12.50 -13.77
CA GLU A 96 21.63 -11.73 -13.71
C GLU A 96 21.52 -10.58 -12.71
N ARG A 97 20.34 -9.98 -12.61
CA ARG A 97 20.06 -8.86 -11.71
C ARG A 97 19.03 -9.23 -10.65
N LEU A 98 19.47 -9.22 -9.40
CA LEU A 98 18.64 -9.46 -8.23
C LEU A 98 18.50 -8.18 -7.41
N VAL A 99 17.28 -7.82 -7.05
CA VAL A 99 16.97 -6.58 -6.31
C VAL A 99 16.13 -6.90 -5.08
N LEU A 100 16.54 -6.37 -3.92
CA LEU A 100 15.70 -6.28 -2.73
C LEU A 100 15.24 -4.83 -2.57
N THR A 101 13.93 -4.62 -2.59
CA THR A 101 13.36 -3.27 -2.76
C THR A 101 13.40 -2.41 -1.50
N THR A 102 13.09 -1.13 -1.67
CA THR A 102 12.66 -0.26 -0.56
C THR A 102 11.29 -0.68 -0.01
N THR A 103 10.95 -0.16 1.19
CA THR A 103 9.66 -0.34 1.85
C THR A 103 8.60 0.58 1.26
N GLY A 104 7.41 0.05 1.04
CA GLY A 104 6.21 0.82 0.66
C GLY A 104 5.28 0.05 -0.27
N GLY A 105 3.96 0.22 -0.10
CA GLY A 105 2.94 -0.45 -0.91
C GLY A 105 2.87 0.01 -2.36
N GLN A 106 3.44 1.18 -2.69
CA GLN A 106 3.56 1.72 -4.05
C GLN A 106 4.58 0.96 -4.91
N THR A 107 5.55 0.28 -4.27
CA THR A 107 6.76 -0.22 -4.93
C THR A 107 6.46 -1.18 -6.07
N ASN A 108 5.48 -2.08 -5.93
CA ASN A 108 5.07 -3.01 -6.99
C ASN A 108 4.71 -2.27 -8.27
N GLN A 109 3.86 -1.25 -8.15
CA GLN A 109 3.35 -0.49 -9.28
C GLN A 109 4.45 0.37 -9.93
N LYS A 110 5.33 0.98 -9.11
CA LYS A 110 6.49 1.72 -9.60
C LYS A 110 7.44 0.83 -10.39
N LEU A 111 7.74 -0.37 -9.89
CA LEU A 111 8.63 -1.32 -10.55
C LEU A 111 8.07 -1.83 -11.88
N VAL A 112 6.75 -1.93 -12.03
CA VAL A 112 6.15 -2.24 -13.34
C VAL A 112 6.56 -1.18 -14.38
N GLY A 113 6.53 0.10 -14.00
CA GLY A 113 6.97 1.19 -14.88
C GLY A 113 8.48 1.15 -15.15
N GLU A 114 9.29 1.01 -14.11
CA GLU A 114 10.76 0.97 -14.23
C GLU A 114 11.24 -0.19 -15.12
N TYR A 115 10.69 -1.39 -14.95
CA TYR A 115 11.05 -2.55 -15.76
C TYR A 115 10.46 -2.51 -17.15
N ALA A 116 9.26 -1.94 -17.34
CA ALA A 116 8.74 -1.69 -18.67
C ALA A 116 9.64 -0.70 -19.45
N SER A 117 10.11 0.39 -18.82
CA SER A 117 11.06 1.32 -19.44
C SER A 117 12.41 0.68 -19.74
N ALA A 118 12.93 -0.16 -18.84
CA ALA A 118 14.18 -0.89 -19.06
C ALA A 118 14.06 -1.85 -20.24
N ILE A 119 12.93 -2.55 -20.36
CA ILE A 119 12.62 -3.44 -21.50
C ILE A 119 12.49 -2.67 -22.80
N ALA A 120 11.75 -1.56 -22.80
CA ALA A 120 11.63 -0.68 -23.97
C ALA A 120 12.99 -0.12 -24.42
N ALA A 121 13.91 0.12 -23.48
CA ALA A 121 15.28 0.54 -23.75
C ALA A 121 16.23 -0.63 -24.11
N GLY A 122 15.79 -1.88 -24.09
CA GLY A 122 16.61 -3.07 -24.38
C GLY A 122 17.62 -3.42 -23.27
N GLN A 123 17.43 -2.92 -22.05
CA GLN A 123 18.30 -3.17 -20.88
C GLN A 123 17.90 -4.42 -20.09
N SER A 124 16.68 -4.91 -20.30
CA SER A 124 16.15 -6.18 -19.79
C SER A 124 15.23 -6.76 -20.86
N SER A 125 15.02 -8.07 -20.82
CA SER A 125 14.18 -8.80 -21.76
C SER A 125 13.00 -9.50 -21.06
N CYS A 126 13.19 -9.90 -19.79
CA CYS A 126 12.15 -10.46 -18.93
C CYS A 126 12.47 -10.18 -17.45
N ALA A 127 11.56 -9.50 -16.78
CA ALA A 127 11.66 -9.13 -15.38
C ALA A 127 10.52 -9.74 -14.54
N ALA A 128 10.84 -10.14 -13.32
CA ALA A 128 9.89 -10.60 -12.31
C ALA A 128 9.81 -9.63 -11.13
N ILE A 129 8.61 -9.33 -10.67
CA ILE A 129 8.34 -8.64 -9.40
C ILE A 129 7.60 -9.63 -8.51
N VAL A 130 8.12 -9.92 -7.32
CA VAL A 130 7.51 -10.89 -6.40
C VAL A 130 7.59 -10.40 -4.97
N GLY A 131 6.53 -10.62 -4.20
CA GLY A 131 6.53 -10.40 -2.77
C GLY A 131 5.68 -11.40 -2.02
N ALA A 132 5.94 -11.50 -0.72
CA ALA A 132 5.22 -12.40 0.17
C ALA A 132 5.27 -11.91 1.62
N GLU A 133 4.20 -12.18 2.36
CA GLU A 133 4.13 -12.04 3.82
C GLU A 133 3.67 -13.36 4.43
N ALA A 134 4.25 -13.75 5.57
CA ALA A 134 3.92 -14.96 6.32
C ALA A 134 3.59 -14.66 7.81
N ILE A 135 3.08 -13.45 8.10
CA ILE A 135 2.87 -12.95 9.46
C ILE A 135 1.92 -13.87 10.25
N SER A 136 0.88 -14.43 9.62
CA SER A 136 -0.02 -15.37 10.31
C SER A 136 0.71 -16.64 10.74
N THR A 137 1.54 -17.22 9.86
CA THR A 137 2.38 -18.38 10.19
C THR A 137 3.34 -18.06 11.33
N VAL A 138 4.05 -16.94 11.24
CA VAL A 138 5.00 -16.51 12.28
C VAL A 138 4.34 -16.41 13.65
N LEU A 139 3.19 -15.75 13.73
CA LEU A 139 2.45 -15.60 14.99
C LEU A 139 1.93 -16.95 15.52
N ALA A 140 1.40 -17.80 14.65
CA ALA A 140 0.86 -19.09 15.04
C ALA A 140 1.94 -20.04 15.57
N LEU A 141 3.11 -20.11 14.93
CA LEU A 141 4.23 -20.94 15.36
C LEU A 141 4.87 -20.39 16.65
N THR A 142 5.06 -19.07 16.72
CA THR A 142 5.59 -18.42 17.95
C THR A 142 4.68 -18.68 19.15
N ALA A 143 3.35 -18.62 18.98
CA ALA A 143 2.39 -18.90 20.04
C ALA A 143 2.44 -20.36 20.54
N LYS A 144 2.90 -21.29 19.70
CA LYS A 144 3.15 -22.70 20.07
C LYS A 144 4.56 -22.94 20.63
N GLY A 145 5.42 -21.92 20.65
CA GLY A 145 6.83 -22.04 21.04
C GLY A 145 7.71 -22.69 19.97
N GLU A 146 7.21 -22.86 18.74
CA GLU A 146 7.95 -23.40 17.61
C GLU A 146 8.87 -22.34 16.99
N LYS A 147 10.04 -22.78 16.51
CA LYS A 147 11.08 -21.93 15.93
C LYS A 147 11.70 -22.63 14.72
N PRO A 148 10.97 -22.74 13.59
CA PRO A 148 11.59 -23.23 12.37
C PRO A 148 12.76 -22.33 11.97
N ASP A 149 13.64 -22.88 11.14
CA ASP A 149 14.76 -22.14 10.56
C ASP A 149 14.44 -21.81 9.11
N TRP A 150 14.33 -20.52 8.81
CA TRP A 150 14.12 -19.95 7.48
C TRP A 150 15.41 -19.30 6.94
N SER A 151 16.55 -19.53 7.59
CA SER A 151 17.85 -19.15 7.04
C SER A 151 18.26 -20.08 5.89
N GLU A 152 18.89 -19.49 4.87
CA GLU A 152 19.38 -20.19 3.70
C GLU A 152 20.71 -19.55 3.28
N GLU A 153 21.69 -20.38 2.91
CA GLU A 153 22.92 -19.96 2.24
C GLU A 153 22.71 -20.08 0.73
N ILE A 154 22.38 -18.97 0.09
CA ILE A 154 22.16 -18.87 -1.36
C ILE A 154 23.43 -18.39 -2.06
N GLY A 155 24.18 -17.48 -1.43
CA GLY A 155 25.33 -16.83 -2.02
C GLY A 155 24.98 -15.86 -3.16
N GLY A 156 26.00 -15.45 -3.91
CA GLY A 156 25.87 -14.43 -4.95
C GLY A 156 25.67 -13.02 -4.39
N SER A 157 25.60 -12.03 -5.28
CA SER A 157 25.33 -10.63 -4.94
C SER A 157 23.92 -10.24 -5.37
N PHE A 158 23.32 -9.30 -4.64
CA PHE A 158 22.09 -8.63 -5.03
C PHE A 158 22.16 -7.14 -4.67
N GLU A 159 21.32 -6.34 -5.30
CA GLU A 159 21.16 -4.92 -4.98
C GLU A 159 20.19 -4.76 -3.82
N ASP A 160 20.68 -4.36 -2.65
CA ASP A 160 19.83 -3.90 -1.55
C ASP A 160 19.58 -2.39 -1.68
N HIS A 161 18.36 -1.99 -2.04
CA HIS A 161 17.99 -0.58 -2.17
C HIS A 161 17.73 0.11 -0.81
N GLY A 162 18.00 -0.58 0.29
CA GLY A 162 17.78 -0.10 1.65
C GLY A 162 16.29 -0.04 2.01
N TYR A 163 15.98 0.71 3.06
CA TYR A 163 14.61 0.80 3.56
C TYR A 163 13.77 1.85 2.82
N GLY A 164 14.37 2.95 2.33
CA GLY A 164 13.66 4.02 1.64
C GLY A 164 12.60 4.73 2.49
N VAL A 165 12.89 4.89 3.79
CA VAL A 165 11.95 5.40 4.81
C VAL A 165 12.24 6.85 5.24
N GLU A 166 13.15 7.53 4.57
CA GLU A 166 13.62 8.88 4.91
C GLU A 166 12.47 9.91 4.84
N ASP A 167 11.66 9.83 3.78
CA ASP A 167 10.44 10.62 3.60
C ASP A 167 9.31 10.22 4.56
N LEU A 168 9.45 9.07 5.20
CA LEU A 168 8.56 8.55 6.23
C LEU A 168 9.08 8.88 7.64
N MET A 169 10.16 9.63 7.80
CA MET A 169 10.61 9.99 9.15
C MET A 169 9.88 11.23 9.65
N GLU A 170 9.08 11.04 10.71
CA GLU A 170 8.31 12.06 11.42
C GLU A 170 8.76 12.14 12.89
N PRO A 171 9.97 12.65 13.20
CA PRO A 171 10.57 12.54 14.52
C PRO A 171 9.70 13.13 15.63
N GLU A 172 9.10 14.30 15.37
CA GLU A 172 8.21 14.96 16.33
C GLU A 172 6.94 14.15 16.59
N LEU A 173 6.29 13.60 15.56
CA LEU A 173 5.12 12.73 15.76
C LEU A 173 5.49 11.46 16.52
N PHE A 174 6.64 10.85 16.21
CA PHE A 174 7.10 9.63 16.89
C PHE A 174 7.46 9.88 18.36
N ALA A 175 8.08 11.02 18.68
CA ALA A 175 8.39 11.41 20.05
C ALA A 175 7.13 11.52 20.93
N HIS A 176 5.99 11.89 20.31
CA HIS A 176 4.68 12.06 20.94
C HIS A 176 3.74 10.85 20.72
N SER A 177 4.31 9.65 20.56
CA SER A 177 3.60 8.37 20.47
C SER A 177 2.79 8.13 19.18
N ALA A 178 2.85 9.01 18.16
CA ALA A 178 2.25 8.77 16.84
C ALA A 178 3.12 7.82 15.99
N THR A 179 3.35 6.62 16.52
CA THR A 179 4.22 5.61 15.89
C THR A 179 3.41 4.61 15.06
N GLY A 180 3.83 4.41 13.81
CA GLY A 180 3.18 3.48 12.88
C GLY A 180 2.00 4.11 12.11
N ALA A 181 1.39 3.31 11.23
CA ALA A 181 0.43 3.83 10.26
C ALA A 181 -0.87 4.32 10.92
N ILE A 182 -1.44 3.57 11.86
CA ILE A 182 -2.76 3.84 12.47
C ILE A 182 -2.88 5.30 12.96
N PRO A 183 -2.05 5.80 13.89
CA PRO A 183 -2.20 7.17 14.38
C PRO A 183 -1.95 8.24 13.30
N LEU A 184 -1.06 7.98 12.34
CA LEU A 184 -0.73 8.95 11.28
C LEU A 184 -1.88 9.09 10.26
N TYR A 185 -2.49 7.98 9.85
CA TYR A 185 -3.70 8.01 9.03
C TYR A 185 -4.88 8.62 9.79
N ALA A 186 -4.98 8.36 11.09
CA ALA A 186 -6.05 8.88 11.93
C ALA A 186 -6.00 10.42 12.06
N LEU A 187 -4.80 10.99 12.16
CA LEU A 187 -4.59 12.45 12.12
C LEU A 187 -5.06 13.06 10.80
N ALA A 188 -4.77 12.43 9.66
CA ALA A 188 -5.22 12.90 8.36
C ALA A 188 -6.75 12.76 8.20
N GLU A 189 -7.29 11.64 8.65
CA GLU A 189 -8.73 11.31 8.60
C GLU A 189 -9.57 12.27 9.45
N ASN A 190 -9.13 12.61 10.67
CA ASN A 190 -9.82 13.60 11.50
C ASN A 190 -9.77 15.01 10.89
N ALA A 191 -8.68 15.38 10.20
CA ALA A 191 -8.65 16.64 9.46
C ALA A 191 -9.71 16.67 8.35
N ARG A 192 -9.88 15.55 7.61
CA ARG A 192 -10.94 15.42 6.59
C ARG A 192 -12.33 15.49 7.22
N ARG A 193 -12.55 14.76 8.31
CA ARG A 193 -13.82 14.75 9.05
C ARG A 193 -14.22 16.15 9.48
N HIS A 194 -13.29 16.91 10.08
CA HIS A 194 -13.54 18.28 10.51
C HIS A 194 -13.90 19.19 9.34
N ARG A 195 -13.17 19.09 8.22
CA ARG A 195 -13.46 19.86 6.99
C ARG A 195 -14.88 19.59 6.45
N LEU A 196 -15.39 18.37 6.63
CA LEU A 196 -16.75 18.00 6.23
C LEU A 196 -17.82 18.34 7.30
N GLY A 197 -17.42 18.84 8.47
CA GLY A 197 -18.34 19.18 9.55
C GLY A 197 -19.08 17.98 10.15
N LYS A 198 -18.47 16.78 10.11
CA LYS A 198 -19.09 15.54 10.58
C LYS A 198 -18.67 15.16 12.00
N SER A 199 -19.65 14.70 12.79
CA SER A 199 -19.37 14.02 14.05
C SER A 199 -18.60 12.70 13.83
N LEU A 200 -18.04 12.13 14.91
CA LEU A 200 -17.39 10.82 14.85
C LEU A 200 -18.33 9.71 14.35
N ASP A 201 -19.60 9.69 14.79
CA ASP A 201 -20.55 8.65 14.41
C ASP A 201 -21.05 8.78 12.97
N GLU A 202 -21.24 10.00 12.47
CA GLU A 202 -21.50 10.24 11.05
C GLU A 202 -20.31 9.79 10.19
N TYR A 203 -19.09 10.11 10.60
CA TYR A 203 -17.91 9.78 9.82
C TYR A 203 -17.59 8.27 9.82
N ARG A 204 -17.82 7.57 10.94
CA ARG A 204 -17.72 6.10 10.98
C ARG A 204 -18.73 5.43 10.06
N ARG A 205 -19.93 6.01 9.92
CA ARG A 205 -20.91 5.55 8.92
C ARG A 205 -20.39 5.74 7.50
N ASP A 206 -19.79 6.87 7.18
CA ASP A 206 -19.15 7.06 5.86
C ASP A 206 -18.06 6.02 5.59
N ILE A 207 -17.20 5.73 6.58
CA ILE A 207 -16.16 4.69 6.46
C ILE A 207 -16.81 3.32 6.23
N GLY A 208 -17.89 3.00 6.96
CA GLY A 208 -18.65 1.77 6.78
C GLY A 208 -19.28 1.66 5.40
N GLU A 209 -19.89 2.74 4.89
CA GLU A 209 -20.49 2.81 3.56
C GLU A 209 -19.45 2.62 2.45
N LEU A 210 -18.27 3.22 2.61
CA LEU A 210 -17.13 3.03 1.70
C LEU A 210 -16.68 1.57 1.66
N PHE A 211 -16.55 0.92 2.81
CA PHE A 211 -15.93 -0.40 2.91
C PHE A 211 -16.88 -1.59 2.82
N ALA A 212 -18.19 -1.42 2.98
CA ALA A 212 -19.15 -2.51 2.81
C ALA A 212 -19.01 -3.21 1.44
N PRO A 213 -18.94 -2.48 0.29
CA PRO A 213 -18.68 -3.10 -1.01
C PRO A 213 -17.35 -3.84 -1.11
N PHE A 214 -16.30 -3.35 -0.41
CA PHE A 214 -14.98 -3.99 -0.38
C PHE A 214 -15.06 -5.36 0.29
N THR A 215 -15.83 -5.48 1.38
CA THR A 215 -16.00 -6.77 2.09
C THR A 215 -16.64 -7.83 1.21
N ARG A 216 -17.59 -7.45 0.34
CA ARG A 216 -18.25 -8.35 -0.61
C ARG A 216 -17.27 -8.86 -1.67
N VAL A 217 -16.41 -7.97 -2.19
CA VAL A 217 -15.35 -8.37 -3.14
C VAL A 217 -14.36 -9.31 -2.44
N ALA A 218 -13.91 -8.99 -1.23
CA ALA A 218 -13.00 -9.84 -0.46
C ALA A 218 -13.64 -11.21 -0.14
N ALA A 219 -14.92 -11.27 0.20
CA ALA A 219 -15.61 -12.53 0.51
C ALA A 219 -15.68 -13.48 -0.69
N ALA A 220 -15.70 -12.94 -1.91
CA ALA A 220 -15.66 -13.72 -3.14
C ALA A 220 -14.23 -14.03 -3.62
N ASN A 221 -13.20 -13.39 -3.06
CA ASN A 221 -11.82 -13.58 -3.49
C ASN A 221 -11.19 -14.79 -2.77
N PRO A 222 -10.72 -15.82 -3.49
CA PRO A 222 -10.17 -17.04 -2.89
C PRO A 222 -8.88 -16.79 -2.09
N HIS A 223 -8.21 -15.66 -2.29
CA HIS A 223 -6.98 -15.30 -1.58
C HIS A 223 -7.23 -14.44 -0.34
N ALA A 224 -8.46 -13.97 -0.09
CA ALA A 224 -8.74 -13.07 1.02
C ALA A 224 -8.49 -13.72 2.39
N ALA A 225 -7.83 -13.03 3.30
CA ALA A 225 -7.52 -13.53 4.65
C ALA A 225 -8.74 -13.50 5.59
N ALA A 226 -9.73 -12.65 5.32
CA ALA A 226 -10.95 -12.54 6.12
C ALA A 226 -12.20 -12.41 5.22
N PRO A 227 -12.63 -13.51 4.55
CA PRO A 227 -13.70 -13.51 3.55
C PRO A 227 -15.09 -13.48 4.20
N VAL A 228 -15.42 -12.38 4.88
CA VAL A 228 -16.72 -12.17 5.53
C VAL A 228 -17.29 -10.85 5.04
N GLU A 229 -18.41 -10.93 4.31
CA GLU A 229 -19.19 -9.76 3.92
C GLU A 229 -19.79 -9.11 5.17
N ARG A 230 -19.75 -7.78 5.20
CA ARG A 230 -20.28 -6.95 6.28
C ARG A 230 -21.04 -5.77 5.72
N THR A 231 -22.06 -5.38 6.46
CA THR A 231 -22.83 -4.16 6.20
C THR A 231 -22.08 -2.92 6.68
N ALA A 232 -22.47 -1.76 6.15
CA ALA A 232 -21.92 -0.47 6.59
C ALA A 232 -22.18 -0.22 8.08
N GLU A 233 -23.35 -0.59 8.58
CA GLU A 233 -23.72 -0.47 9.99
C GLU A 233 -22.83 -1.33 10.89
N GLU A 234 -22.54 -2.58 10.51
CA GLU A 234 -21.63 -3.45 11.27
C GLU A 234 -20.21 -2.88 11.35
N LEU A 235 -19.70 -2.30 10.26
CA LEU A 235 -18.38 -1.69 10.21
C LEU A 235 -18.29 -0.39 11.03
N ALA A 236 -19.37 0.40 11.04
CA ALA A 236 -19.46 1.66 11.77
C ALA A 236 -19.70 1.45 13.28
N THR A 237 -20.42 0.40 13.66
CA THR A 237 -20.84 0.15 15.04
C THR A 237 -19.65 -0.24 15.92
N VAL A 238 -19.41 0.57 16.95
CA VAL A 238 -18.41 0.28 17.97
C VAL A 238 -18.91 -0.84 18.88
N THR A 239 -18.15 -1.92 18.96
CA THR A 239 -18.41 -3.05 19.86
C THR A 239 -17.10 -3.50 20.49
N GLU A 240 -17.14 -4.44 21.44
CA GLU A 240 -15.92 -5.05 21.98
C GLU A 240 -15.05 -5.69 20.87
N ARG A 241 -15.69 -6.33 19.88
CA ARG A 241 -15.02 -6.97 18.74
C ARG A 241 -14.62 -5.99 17.63
N ASN A 242 -15.27 -4.84 17.56
CA ASN A 242 -15.00 -3.74 16.62
C ASN A 242 -14.64 -2.45 17.37
N ARG A 243 -13.79 -2.56 18.39
CA ARG A 243 -13.40 -1.43 19.24
C ARG A 243 -12.66 -0.36 18.43
N ILE A 244 -12.65 0.87 18.95
CA ILE A 244 -11.78 1.93 18.43
C ILE A 244 -10.32 1.54 18.62
N VAL A 245 -9.53 1.67 17.55
CA VAL A 245 -8.07 1.46 17.59
C VAL A 245 -7.35 2.81 17.63
N ALA A 246 -7.81 3.75 16.83
CA ALA A 246 -7.49 5.16 16.97
C ALA A 246 -8.61 5.97 16.34
N GLU A 247 -9.05 7.05 16.98
CA GLU A 247 -10.16 7.85 16.44
C GLU A 247 -9.84 8.39 15.04
N PRO A 248 -10.70 8.19 14.00
CA PRO A 248 -12.07 7.66 14.04
C PRO A 248 -12.22 6.15 13.74
N TYR A 249 -11.13 5.42 13.52
CA TYR A 249 -11.15 4.04 13.05
C TYR A 249 -11.52 3.00 14.10
N THR A 250 -12.40 2.10 13.70
CA THR A 250 -12.66 0.84 14.40
C THR A 250 -11.72 -0.25 13.90
N ARG A 251 -11.57 -1.33 14.67
CA ARG A 251 -10.65 -2.44 14.36
C ARG A 251 -10.91 -3.08 12.99
N MET A 252 -12.16 -3.16 12.53
CA MET A 252 -12.51 -3.81 11.27
C MET A 252 -12.28 -2.93 10.04
N THR A 253 -11.99 -1.64 10.21
CA THR A 253 -11.80 -0.69 9.11
C THR A 253 -10.33 -0.26 8.96
N VAL A 254 -9.40 -1.00 9.57
CA VAL A 254 -7.96 -0.82 9.41
C VAL A 254 -7.33 -2.06 8.81
N ALA A 255 -6.25 -1.89 8.06
CA ALA A 255 -5.54 -2.98 7.38
C ALA A 255 -5.24 -4.15 8.32
N ARG A 256 -5.44 -5.37 7.81
CA ARG A 256 -5.09 -6.61 8.49
C ARG A 256 -3.75 -7.11 7.96
N ASP A 257 -2.67 -6.90 8.69
CA ASP A 257 -1.32 -7.40 8.33
C ASP A 257 -1.12 -8.89 8.60
N GLN A 258 -1.95 -9.49 9.46
CA GLN A 258 -1.90 -10.92 9.78
C GLN A 258 -2.45 -11.77 8.64
N VAL A 259 -1.57 -12.08 7.67
CA VAL A 259 -1.86 -12.86 6.45
C VAL A 259 -0.71 -13.80 6.10
N ASN A 260 -0.98 -14.82 5.29
CA ASN A 260 0.02 -15.53 4.50
C ASN A 260 -0.36 -15.41 3.02
N GLN A 261 0.27 -14.49 2.30
CA GLN A 261 -0.12 -14.09 0.95
C GLN A 261 1.12 -13.76 0.14
N ALA A 262 1.12 -14.12 -1.14
CA ALA A 262 2.15 -13.79 -2.10
C ALA A 262 1.56 -13.51 -3.48
N ALA A 263 2.23 -12.62 -4.22
CA ALA A 263 1.90 -12.33 -5.61
C ALA A 263 3.16 -12.08 -6.42
N ALA A 264 3.10 -12.42 -7.70
CA ALA A 264 4.17 -12.24 -8.66
C ALA A 264 3.65 -11.71 -10.01
N ILE A 265 4.45 -10.87 -10.67
CA ILE A 265 4.17 -10.26 -11.97
C ILE A 265 5.38 -10.50 -12.87
N LEU A 266 5.14 -11.02 -14.07
CA LEU A 266 6.16 -11.22 -15.10
C LEU A 266 5.94 -10.23 -16.24
N ILE A 267 6.96 -9.45 -16.55
CA ILE A 267 6.98 -8.47 -17.64
C ILE A 267 8.07 -8.90 -18.62
N ALA A 268 7.75 -8.98 -19.90
CA ALA A 268 8.73 -9.30 -20.92
C ALA A 268 8.60 -8.38 -22.13
N SER A 269 9.66 -8.31 -22.92
CA SER A 269 9.58 -7.75 -24.26
C SER A 269 8.65 -8.60 -25.13
N ALA A 270 7.92 -8.00 -26.07
CA ALA A 270 7.08 -8.72 -27.02
C ALA A 270 7.91 -9.75 -27.83
N GLY A 271 9.17 -9.45 -28.13
CA GLY A 271 10.11 -10.37 -28.78
C GLY A 271 10.40 -11.60 -27.92
N THR A 272 10.70 -11.39 -26.64
CA THR A 272 10.89 -12.48 -25.65
C THR A 272 9.61 -13.30 -25.49
N ALA A 273 8.44 -12.64 -25.41
CA ALA A 273 7.16 -13.32 -25.30
C ALA A 273 6.89 -14.24 -26.51
N ARG A 274 7.20 -13.78 -27.74
CA ARG A 274 7.12 -14.61 -28.96
C ARG A 274 8.11 -15.77 -28.92
N ALA A 275 9.35 -15.53 -28.50
CA ALA A 275 10.38 -16.57 -28.40
C ALA A 275 10.01 -17.66 -27.39
N LEU A 276 9.29 -17.28 -26.32
CA LEU A 276 8.74 -18.21 -25.33
C LEU A 276 7.47 -18.94 -25.79
N GLY A 277 6.97 -18.64 -26.99
CA GLY A 277 5.73 -19.20 -27.52
C GLY A 277 4.47 -18.76 -26.78
N ILE A 278 4.51 -17.59 -26.13
CA ILE A 278 3.36 -17.05 -25.40
C ILE A 278 2.35 -16.48 -26.39
N ALA A 279 1.13 -16.98 -26.32
CA ALA A 279 0.05 -16.56 -27.20
C ALA A 279 -0.29 -15.07 -26.99
N PRO A 280 -0.37 -14.23 -28.04
CA PRO A 280 -0.58 -12.79 -27.90
C PRO A 280 -1.85 -12.38 -27.15
N GLU A 281 -2.87 -13.25 -27.08
CA GLU A 281 -4.07 -13.03 -26.27
C GLU A 281 -3.79 -12.97 -24.75
N LYS A 282 -2.67 -13.54 -24.29
CA LYS A 282 -2.22 -13.44 -22.89
C LYS A 282 -1.56 -12.10 -22.58
N TRP A 283 -1.14 -11.34 -23.59
CA TRP A 283 -0.40 -10.11 -23.34
C TRP A 283 -1.34 -9.03 -22.80
N VAL A 284 -0.94 -8.42 -21.69
CA VAL A 284 -1.54 -7.19 -21.19
C VAL A 284 -0.53 -6.06 -21.33
N HIS A 285 -0.93 -5.03 -22.05
CA HIS A 285 -0.11 -3.86 -22.31
C HIS A 285 -0.18 -2.87 -21.15
N ILE A 286 0.96 -2.25 -20.89
CA ILE A 286 1.15 -1.24 -19.86
C ILE A 286 0.97 0.12 -20.55
N HIS A 287 -0.18 0.77 -20.34
CA HIS A 287 -0.54 2.03 -21.01
C HIS A 287 0.09 3.24 -20.34
N ALA A 288 0.22 3.21 -19.02
CA ALA A 288 0.94 4.21 -18.26
C ALA A 288 1.31 3.67 -16.88
N VAL A 289 2.42 4.16 -16.36
CA VAL A 289 2.76 4.11 -14.94
C VAL A 289 3.23 5.50 -14.50
N SER A 290 2.76 5.98 -13.38
CA SER A 290 3.31 7.17 -12.72
C SER A 290 3.70 6.83 -11.29
N ALA A 291 4.64 7.59 -10.74
CA ALA A 291 4.99 7.54 -9.33
C ALA A 291 5.19 8.96 -8.78
N SER A 292 4.90 9.16 -7.51
CA SER A 292 5.03 10.45 -6.84
C SER A 292 5.36 10.29 -5.37
N THR A 293 5.96 11.33 -4.79
CA THR A 293 6.29 11.42 -3.37
C THR A 293 5.74 12.73 -2.83
N GLU A 294 5.07 12.67 -1.69
CA GLU A 294 4.54 13.83 -0.99
C GLU A 294 5.56 14.45 -0.04
N VAL A 295 5.34 15.70 0.38
CA VAL A 295 5.98 16.20 1.60
C VAL A 295 5.48 15.42 2.83
N LYS A 296 6.28 15.48 3.90
CA LYS A 296 5.97 14.83 5.18
C LYS A 296 4.59 15.27 5.68
N LEU A 297 3.86 14.36 6.32
CA LEU A 297 2.50 14.61 6.82
C LEU A 297 2.46 15.86 7.70
N SER A 298 3.41 15.98 8.64
CA SER A 298 3.52 17.14 9.52
C SER A 298 3.81 18.46 8.79
N GLN A 299 4.18 18.42 7.51
CA GLN A 299 4.53 19.59 6.69
C GLN A 299 3.49 19.87 5.59
N ARG A 300 2.52 18.99 5.33
CA ARG A 300 1.51 19.20 4.29
C ARG A 300 0.70 20.48 4.52
N PRO A 301 0.46 21.33 3.51
CA PRO A 301 -0.43 22.49 3.66
C PRO A 301 -1.81 22.13 4.22
N ASP A 302 -2.40 21.04 3.70
CA ASP A 302 -3.66 20.45 4.18
C ASP A 302 -3.41 18.99 4.62
N LEU A 303 -3.71 18.68 5.89
CA LEU A 303 -3.55 17.33 6.45
C LEU A 303 -4.57 16.32 5.88
N ALA A 304 -5.71 16.82 5.39
CA ALA A 304 -6.82 16.01 4.87
C ALA A 304 -6.66 15.64 3.38
N ALA A 305 -5.64 16.17 2.71
CA ALA A 305 -5.41 16.00 1.29
C ALA A 305 -4.13 15.20 1.00
N ALA A 306 -4.09 14.63 -0.20
CA ALA A 306 -2.92 13.94 -0.75
C ALA A 306 -2.72 14.37 -2.21
N PRO A 307 -2.27 15.61 -2.49
CA PRO A 307 -2.21 16.14 -3.85
C PRO A 307 -1.31 15.30 -4.77
N GLN A 308 -0.23 14.71 -4.26
CA GLN A 308 0.64 13.86 -5.05
C GLN A 308 0.02 12.51 -5.43
N SER A 309 -0.93 11.98 -4.64
CA SER A 309 -1.67 10.79 -5.06
C SER A 309 -2.62 11.10 -6.21
N ILE A 310 -3.27 12.26 -6.18
CA ILE A 310 -4.11 12.76 -7.26
C ILE A 310 -3.29 13.01 -8.52
N ALA A 311 -2.17 13.73 -8.40
CA ALA A 311 -1.28 14.03 -9.51
C ALA A 311 -0.73 12.76 -10.18
N SER A 312 -0.43 11.70 -9.40
CA SER A 312 -0.06 10.41 -9.97
C SER A 312 -1.20 9.82 -10.81
N VAL A 313 -2.44 9.82 -10.33
CA VAL A 313 -3.58 9.28 -11.10
C VAL A 313 -3.82 10.09 -12.38
N GLU A 314 -3.82 11.42 -12.29
CA GLU A 314 -3.98 12.31 -13.44
C GLU A 314 -2.87 12.12 -14.47
N ALA A 315 -1.60 12.09 -14.05
CA ALA A 315 -0.47 11.87 -14.95
C ALA A 315 -0.55 10.51 -15.66
N ALA A 316 -1.01 9.45 -14.98
CA ALA A 316 -1.20 8.15 -15.61
C ALA A 316 -2.34 8.18 -16.65
N LEU A 317 -3.47 8.82 -16.32
CA LEU A 317 -4.61 8.99 -17.22
C LEU A 317 -4.21 9.77 -18.48
N ASP A 318 -3.56 10.92 -18.31
CA ASP A 318 -3.08 11.78 -19.39
C ASP A 318 -2.10 11.04 -20.30
N ARG A 319 -1.11 10.35 -19.70
CA ARG A 319 -0.10 9.58 -20.43
C ARG A 319 -0.68 8.36 -21.14
N ALA A 320 -1.78 7.79 -20.64
CA ALA A 320 -2.54 6.75 -21.35
C ALA A 320 -3.48 7.30 -22.43
N GLY A 321 -3.69 8.63 -22.48
CA GLY A 321 -4.69 9.26 -23.34
C GLY A 321 -6.12 8.85 -22.97
N LYS A 322 -6.40 8.72 -21.67
CA LYS A 322 -7.68 8.25 -21.11
C LYS A 322 -8.22 9.21 -20.06
N GLY A 323 -9.51 9.18 -19.84
CA GLY A 323 -10.17 9.77 -18.67
C GLY A 323 -10.57 8.71 -17.65
N MET A 324 -10.88 9.14 -16.42
CA MET A 324 -11.40 8.25 -15.37
C MET A 324 -12.68 7.49 -15.80
N ALA A 325 -13.48 8.07 -16.70
CA ALA A 325 -14.68 7.42 -17.24
C ALA A 325 -14.37 6.24 -18.18
N ASP A 326 -13.18 6.17 -18.77
CA ASP A 326 -12.74 5.06 -19.62
C ASP A 326 -12.32 3.82 -18.81
N MET A 327 -12.09 3.99 -17.50
CA MET A 327 -11.67 2.91 -16.63
C MET A 327 -12.87 2.04 -16.28
N ARG A 328 -12.81 0.78 -16.71
CA ARG A 328 -13.81 -0.24 -16.41
C ARG A 328 -13.60 -0.85 -15.03
N TYR A 329 -12.34 -0.98 -14.63
CA TYR A 329 -11.91 -1.64 -13.40
C TYR A 329 -11.03 -0.69 -12.60
N LEU A 330 -11.29 -0.59 -11.29
CA LEU A 330 -10.56 0.27 -10.37
C LEU A 330 -10.11 -0.53 -9.16
N ASP A 331 -8.84 -0.43 -8.79
CA ASP A 331 -8.35 -0.79 -7.47
C ASP A 331 -7.62 0.40 -6.84
N PHE A 332 -8.22 1.00 -5.81
CA PHE A 332 -7.56 1.99 -4.98
C PHE A 332 -7.06 1.35 -3.68
N TYR A 333 -5.77 1.52 -3.41
CA TYR A 333 -5.15 1.06 -2.17
C TYR A 333 -5.87 1.62 -0.93
N SER A 334 -6.20 0.72 0.00
CA SER A 334 -7.25 0.96 1.00
C SER A 334 -6.87 0.47 2.41
N CYS A 335 -5.62 0.69 2.85
CA CYS A 335 -5.20 0.35 4.22
C CYS A 335 -6.05 1.01 5.30
N PHE A 336 -6.52 2.21 4.98
CA PHE A 336 -7.47 3.03 5.70
C PHE A 336 -8.42 3.67 4.67
N ALA A 337 -9.44 4.38 5.13
CA ALA A 337 -10.44 4.96 4.24
C ALA A 337 -9.93 6.21 3.51
N ILE A 338 -9.16 7.09 4.18
CA ILE A 338 -8.73 8.38 3.61
C ILE A 338 -8.04 8.30 2.23
N PRO A 339 -7.13 7.35 1.91
CA PRO A 339 -6.52 7.30 0.59
C PRO A 339 -7.53 7.05 -0.52
N VAL A 340 -8.59 6.29 -0.23
CA VAL A 340 -9.70 6.06 -1.16
C VAL A 340 -10.60 7.28 -1.21
N PHE A 341 -10.93 7.87 -0.06
CA PHE A 341 -11.73 9.09 -0.01
C PHE A 341 -11.11 10.24 -0.80
N ASN A 342 -9.79 10.41 -0.76
CA ASN A 342 -9.13 11.44 -1.56
C ASN A 342 -9.37 11.23 -3.06
N GLN A 343 -9.34 9.98 -3.54
CA GLN A 343 -9.64 9.67 -4.93
C GLN A 343 -11.12 9.89 -5.27
N THR A 344 -12.04 9.45 -4.39
CA THR A 344 -13.48 9.63 -4.63
C THR A 344 -13.89 11.09 -4.60
N ASP A 345 -13.33 11.88 -3.69
CA ASP A 345 -13.61 13.33 -3.56
C ASP A 345 -13.14 14.07 -4.82
N HIS A 346 -11.95 13.75 -5.34
CA HIS A 346 -11.37 14.43 -6.50
C HIS A 346 -12.06 14.04 -7.82
N PHE A 347 -12.24 12.74 -8.07
CA PHE A 347 -12.81 12.24 -9.31
C PHE A 347 -14.35 12.17 -9.30
N GLY A 348 -14.99 12.62 -8.22
CA GLY A 348 -16.45 12.61 -8.09
C GLY A 348 -17.05 11.19 -8.08
N LEU A 349 -16.31 10.21 -7.56
CA LEU A 349 -16.74 8.81 -7.52
C LEU A 349 -17.65 8.56 -6.32
N SER A 350 -18.73 7.82 -6.53
CA SER A 350 -19.56 7.34 -5.43
C SER A 350 -18.88 6.15 -4.73
N PRO A 351 -19.02 6.00 -3.39
CA PRO A 351 -18.75 4.73 -2.71
C PRO A 351 -19.51 3.53 -3.31
N HIS A 352 -20.61 3.81 -4.01
CA HIS A 352 -21.43 2.84 -4.72
C HIS A 352 -21.26 2.90 -6.24
N ASP A 353 -20.13 3.43 -6.74
CA ASP A 353 -19.82 3.40 -8.17
C ASP A 353 -19.98 1.96 -8.69
N PRO A 354 -20.79 1.73 -9.75
CA PRO A 354 -21.12 0.38 -10.20
C PRO A 354 -19.91 -0.40 -10.71
N ARG A 355 -18.79 0.28 -11.03
CA ARG A 355 -17.52 -0.36 -11.39
C ARG A 355 -16.81 -0.97 -10.17
N GLY A 356 -17.14 -0.52 -8.96
CA GLY A 356 -16.40 -0.79 -7.74
C GLY A 356 -15.13 0.06 -7.61
N LEU A 357 -14.57 0.10 -6.40
CA LEU A 357 -13.33 0.84 -6.07
C LEU A 357 -12.17 -0.09 -5.69
N THR A 358 -12.40 -1.41 -5.77
CA THR A 358 -11.40 -2.45 -5.53
C THR A 358 -11.68 -3.68 -6.39
N LEU A 359 -10.60 -4.34 -6.79
CA LEU A 359 -10.61 -5.63 -7.48
C LEU A 359 -10.26 -6.77 -6.50
N THR A 360 -9.49 -6.47 -5.46
CA THR A 360 -9.04 -7.44 -4.44
C THR A 360 -10.00 -7.57 -3.26
N GLY A 361 -10.65 -6.47 -2.86
CA GLY A 361 -11.47 -6.39 -1.64
C GLY A 361 -10.82 -5.60 -0.50
N GLY A 362 -9.66 -4.96 -0.72
CA GLY A 362 -9.04 -4.02 0.21
C GLY A 362 -8.36 -4.63 1.45
N LEU A 363 -7.36 -3.93 1.97
CA LEU A 363 -6.46 -4.46 3.00
C LEU A 363 -7.11 -4.85 4.34
N PRO A 364 -8.22 -4.23 4.81
CA PRO A 364 -8.90 -4.69 6.02
C PRO A 364 -9.54 -6.08 5.88
N PHE A 365 -9.87 -6.50 4.65
CA PHE A 365 -10.71 -7.68 4.39
C PHE A 365 -9.99 -8.73 3.53
N PHE A 366 -9.48 -8.34 2.36
CA PHE A 366 -8.58 -9.15 1.55
C PHE A 366 -7.33 -9.53 2.34
N GLY A 367 -6.86 -8.61 3.20
CA GLY A 367 -5.61 -8.77 3.93
C GLY A 367 -4.52 -7.91 3.32
N GLY A 368 -3.75 -7.27 4.19
CA GLY A 368 -2.62 -6.44 3.82
C GLY A 368 -1.36 -7.28 3.83
N ALA A 369 -0.99 -7.87 2.69
CA ALA A 369 0.31 -8.47 2.44
C ALA A 369 1.44 -7.41 2.43
N GLY A 370 1.45 -6.56 3.46
CA GLY A 370 2.39 -5.48 3.71
C GLY A 370 2.66 -4.62 2.49
N ASN A 371 3.91 -4.64 2.06
CA ASN A 371 4.38 -3.90 0.90
C ASN A 371 3.92 -4.51 -0.43
N ASN A 372 3.38 -5.72 -0.44
CA ASN A 372 3.04 -6.51 -1.64
C ASN A 372 1.54 -6.50 -2.00
N TYR A 373 0.66 -5.82 -1.25
CA TYR A 373 -0.78 -5.80 -1.58
C TYR A 373 -1.06 -5.40 -3.03
N SER A 374 -0.38 -4.37 -3.54
CA SER A 374 -0.66 -3.84 -4.88
C SER A 374 -0.27 -4.82 -6.00
N ALA A 375 0.61 -5.81 -5.74
CA ALA A 375 0.86 -6.88 -6.71
C ALA A 375 -0.39 -7.75 -6.92
N HIS A 376 -1.15 -8.03 -5.86
CA HIS A 376 -2.44 -8.72 -5.97
C HIS A 376 -3.45 -7.89 -6.80
N ALA A 377 -3.51 -6.58 -6.56
CA ALA A 377 -4.37 -5.69 -7.36
C ALA A 377 -4.01 -5.68 -8.85
N ILE A 378 -2.72 -5.74 -9.19
CA ILE A 378 -2.25 -5.86 -10.57
C ILE A 378 -2.61 -7.23 -11.16
N CYS A 379 -2.47 -8.33 -10.40
CA CYS A 379 -2.91 -9.67 -10.85
C CYS A 379 -4.40 -9.66 -11.23
N GLU A 380 -5.23 -9.15 -10.32
CA GLU A 380 -6.68 -9.02 -10.48
C GLU A 380 -7.07 -8.11 -11.66
N ALA A 381 -6.31 -7.03 -11.90
CA ALA A 381 -6.49 -6.14 -13.05
C ALA A 381 -6.17 -6.86 -14.37
N VAL A 382 -5.03 -7.55 -14.44
CA VAL A 382 -4.57 -8.31 -15.62
C VAL A 382 -5.58 -9.40 -15.99
N GLU A 383 -6.07 -10.18 -15.01
CA GLU A 383 -7.07 -11.21 -15.25
C GLU A 383 -8.38 -10.63 -15.79
N ARG A 384 -8.85 -9.51 -15.22
CA ARG A 384 -10.10 -8.86 -15.66
C ARG A 384 -10.01 -8.29 -17.07
N VAL A 385 -8.94 -7.59 -17.42
CA VAL A 385 -8.80 -7.02 -18.78
C VAL A 385 -8.55 -8.10 -19.85
N ARG A 386 -8.04 -9.27 -19.46
CA ARG A 386 -7.98 -10.45 -20.34
C ARG A 386 -9.36 -11.05 -20.58
N ALA A 387 -10.20 -11.11 -19.54
CA ALA A 387 -11.56 -11.63 -19.61
C ALA A 387 -12.53 -10.67 -20.32
N ASP A 388 -12.35 -9.36 -20.15
CA ASP A 388 -13.11 -8.28 -20.79
C ASP A 388 -12.18 -7.50 -21.74
N ARG A 389 -11.87 -8.10 -22.89
CA ARG A 389 -10.88 -7.57 -23.84
C ARG A 389 -11.28 -6.18 -24.34
N GLY A 390 -10.30 -5.28 -24.46
CA GLY A 390 -10.51 -3.88 -24.84
C GLY A 390 -10.86 -2.96 -23.66
N SER A 391 -11.16 -3.52 -22.48
CA SER A 391 -11.36 -2.73 -21.26
C SER A 391 -10.05 -2.19 -20.70
N TYR A 392 -10.15 -1.20 -19.81
CA TYR A 392 -9.03 -0.60 -19.11
C TYR A 392 -9.19 -0.76 -17.59
N ALA A 393 -8.09 -1.12 -16.93
CA ALA A 393 -8.01 -1.20 -15.48
C ALA A 393 -7.01 -0.18 -14.94
N LEU A 394 -7.39 0.50 -13.86
CA LEU A 394 -6.53 1.41 -13.10
C LEU A 394 -6.23 0.81 -11.73
N VAL A 395 -4.95 0.79 -11.37
CA VAL A 395 -4.47 0.39 -10.04
C VAL A 395 -3.72 1.55 -9.40
N GLY A 396 -4.22 2.07 -8.29
CA GLY A 396 -3.56 3.09 -7.47
C GLY A 396 -2.94 2.46 -6.23
N ALA A 397 -1.62 2.55 -6.11
CA ALA A 397 -0.81 1.91 -5.08
C ALA A 397 -0.20 2.95 -4.13
N ASN A 398 -0.48 2.83 -2.83
CA ASN A 398 -0.09 3.81 -1.82
C ASN A 398 1.04 3.29 -0.90
N GLY A 399 1.95 4.18 -0.53
CA GLY A 399 3.07 3.94 0.37
C GLY A 399 3.13 4.92 1.54
N GLY A 400 3.57 4.44 2.70
CA GLY A 400 3.69 5.25 3.91
C GLY A 400 2.32 5.68 4.45
N TRP A 401 2.17 6.97 4.76
CA TRP A 401 0.91 7.61 5.19
C TRP A 401 0.45 8.62 4.15
N MET A 402 0.12 8.11 2.96
CA MET A 402 -0.06 8.89 1.74
C MET A 402 1.19 9.68 1.36
N SER A 403 2.35 9.11 1.64
CA SER A 403 3.66 9.74 1.43
C SER A 403 4.22 9.44 0.05
N LYS A 404 3.83 8.30 -0.53
CA LYS A 404 4.23 7.88 -1.88
C LYS A 404 3.01 7.29 -2.58
N TYR A 405 2.88 7.53 -3.87
CA TYR A 405 1.80 6.95 -4.66
C TYR A 405 2.32 6.52 -6.02
N ALA A 406 1.79 5.45 -6.56
CA ALA A 406 2.06 5.04 -7.93
C ALA A 406 0.77 4.54 -8.58
N THR A 407 0.57 4.86 -9.85
CA THR A 407 -0.65 4.50 -10.58
C THR A 407 -0.28 3.75 -11.85
N GLY A 408 -0.98 2.65 -12.15
CA GLY A 408 -0.84 1.89 -13.39
C GLY A 408 -2.14 1.81 -14.17
N ILE A 409 -2.06 1.85 -15.49
CA ILE A 409 -3.19 1.61 -16.40
C ILE A 409 -2.85 0.45 -17.33
N TYR A 410 -3.77 -0.51 -17.41
CA TYR A 410 -3.58 -1.79 -18.09
C TYR A 410 -4.73 -2.09 -19.06
N SER A 411 -4.42 -2.69 -20.21
CA SER A 411 -5.41 -3.15 -21.17
C SER A 411 -4.84 -4.25 -22.08
N THR A 412 -5.70 -5.00 -22.74
CA THR A 412 -5.32 -5.89 -23.85
C THR A 412 -5.13 -5.12 -25.18
N GLU A 413 -5.56 -3.86 -25.26
CA GLU A 413 -5.21 -2.98 -26.39
C GLU A 413 -3.72 -2.66 -26.40
N PRO A 414 -3.04 -2.68 -27.55
CA PRO A 414 -1.63 -2.32 -27.65
C PRO A 414 -1.33 -0.92 -27.10
N ALA A 415 -0.23 -0.80 -26.34
CA ALA A 415 0.34 0.49 -25.93
C ALA A 415 1.58 0.80 -26.76
N ASP A 416 1.71 2.04 -27.21
CA ASP A 416 2.88 2.50 -27.97
C ASP A 416 4.01 2.93 -27.04
N TRP A 417 5.11 2.17 -27.05
CA TRP A 417 6.33 2.40 -26.27
C TRP A 417 7.50 2.95 -27.12
N SER A 418 7.26 3.36 -28.37
CA SER A 418 8.31 3.86 -29.26
C SER A 418 9.05 5.10 -28.71
N GLY A 419 8.37 5.94 -27.94
CA GLY A 419 8.96 7.09 -27.25
C GLY A 419 9.58 6.79 -25.88
N ASN A 420 9.40 5.58 -25.35
CA ASN A 420 9.75 5.18 -23.98
C ASN A 420 9.26 6.19 -22.90
N ASP A 421 8.06 6.72 -23.11
CA ASP A 421 7.45 7.80 -22.32
C ASP A 421 6.16 7.33 -21.65
N ARG A 422 6.06 6.05 -21.29
CA ARG A 422 4.88 5.50 -20.57
C ARG A 422 5.11 5.35 -19.08
N PHE A 423 6.30 5.68 -18.59
CA PHE A 423 6.62 5.76 -17.16
C PHE A 423 7.16 7.14 -16.79
N GLU A 424 6.75 7.66 -15.64
CA GLU A 424 7.28 8.90 -15.07
C GLU A 424 7.31 8.85 -13.54
N THR A 425 8.33 9.46 -12.94
CA THR A 425 8.30 9.85 -11.53
C THR A 425 8.14 11.36 -11.47
N LEU A 426 7.04 11.82 -10.87
CA LEU A 426 6.71 13.22 -10.71
C LEU A 426 7.69 13.90 -9.75
N GLU A 427 7.93 15.19 -9.99
CA GLU A 427 8.75 16.00 -9.10
C GLU A 427 8.10 16.10 -7.71
N GLN A 428 8.90 15.87 -6.68
CA GLN A 428 8.46 16.06 -5.30
C GLN A 428 8.25 17.55 -5.04
N PRO A 429 7.11 17.94 -4.44
CA PRO A 429 6.85 19.35 -4.18
C PRO A 429 7.82 19.89 -3.12
N GLU A 430 8.28 21.12 -3.33
CA GLU A 430 9.11 21.83 -2.36
C GLU A 430 8.25 22.67 -1.39
N GLY A 431 8.74 22.83 -0.16
CA GLY A 431 8.10 23.67 0.86
C GLY A 431 7.13 22.91 1.76
N GLY A 432 6.22 23.65 2.40
CA GLY A 432 5.28 23.12 3.39
C GLY A 432 5.24 23.94 4.67
N VAL A 433 4.34 23.54 5.57
CA VAL A 433 4.21 24.11 6.90
C VAL A 433 5.43 23.70 7.74
N LYS A 434 6.12 24.67 8.34
CA LYS A 434 7.23 24.38 9.25
C LYS A 434 6.72 23.69 10.51
N VAL A 435 7.50 22.74 11.03
CA VAL A 435 7.28 22.16 12.36
C VAL A 435 8.17 22.91 13.34
N ALA A 436 7.58 23.44 14.40
CA ALA A 436 8.27 24.25 15.39
C ALA A 436 9.23 23.38 16.20
N ARG A 437 10.49 23.84 16.39
CA ARG A 437 11.44 23.20 17.30
C ARG A 437 11.11 23.47 18.76
N GLU A 438 10.57 24.66 19.03
CA GLU A 438 10.07 25.06 20.34
C GLU A 438 8.57 25.35 20.19
N PRO A 439 7.71 24.73 21.00
CA PRO A 439 6.25 24.80 20.81
C PRO A 439 5.67 26.21 21.05
N GLY A 440 6.40 27.07 21.77
CA GLY A 440 5.85 28.30 22.33
C GLY A 440 4.88 28.05 23.49
N ALA A 441 4.21 29.10 23.95
CA ALA A 441 3.32 29.04 25.12
C ALA A 441 1.89 28.54 24.81
N SER A 442 1.43 28.69 23.57
CA SER A 442 0.09 28.23 23.16
C SER A 442 0.02 27.88 21.68
N ALA A 443 -0.88 26.94 21.34
CA ALA A 443 -1.17 26.55 19.96
C ALA A 443 -2.66 26.23 19.78
N VAL A 444 -3.17 26.34 18.55
CA VAL A 444 -4.58 26.07 18.19
C VAL A 444 -4.68 24.77 17.41
N VAL A 445 -5.50 23.82 17.89
CA VAL A 445 -5.59 22.47 17.30
C VAL A 445 -6.12 22.50 15.86
N GLU A 446 -5.39 21.84 14.95
CA GLU A 446 -5.79 21.60 13.55
C GLU A 446 -6.29 20.17 13.32
N SER A 447 -5.70 19.21 14.03
CA SER A 447 -6.09 17.81 13.99
C SER A 447 -5.66 17.08 15.24
N TYR A 448 -6.27 15.92 15.47
CA TYR A 448 -5.96 15.06 16.60
C TYR A 448 -6.21 13.58 16.27
N THR A 449 -5.73 12.71 17.15
CA THR A 449 -6.24 11.34 17.28
C THR A 449 -6.08 10.88 18.72
N ILE A 450 -6.88 9.91 19.15
CA ILE A 450 -6.67 9.20 20.41
C ILE A 450 -6.25 7.78 20.03
N ASN A 451 -4.98 7.46 20.23
CA ASN A 451 -4.43 6.16 19.89
C ASN A 451 -4.53 5.21 21.10
N HIS A 452 -5.26 4.11 20.97
CA HIS A 452 -5.47 3.17 22.08
C HIS A 452 -4.44 2.04 22.03
N THR A 453 -3.63 1.94 23.08
CA THR A 453 -2.62 0.89 23.25
C THR A 453 -2.93 0.02 24.47
N ARG A 454 -2.20 -1.10 24.63
CA ARG A 454 -2.33 -1.93 25.83
C ARG A 454 -1.91 -1.22 27.12
N SER A 455 -1.07 -0.19 27.02
CA SER A 455 -0.57 0.60 28.15
C SER A 455 -1.41 1.84 28.46
N GLY A 456 -2.47 2.11 27.70
CA GLY A 456 -3.31 3.30 27.84
C GLY A 456 -3.58 3.99 26.51
N SER A 457 -4.24 5.14 26.58
CA SER A 457 -4.60 5.96 25.42
C SER A 457 -3.73 7.20 25.36
N ASP A 458 -3.09 7.46 24.22
CA ASP A 458 -2.36 8.69 23.97
C ASP A 458 -3.21 9.58 23.05
N ALA A 459 -3.67 10.73 23.56
CA ALA A 459 -4.28 11.77 22.74
C ALA A 459 -3.18 12.63 22.12
N ILE A 460 -3.08 12.62 20.79
CA ILE A 460 -2.04 13.29 20.01
C ILE A 460 -2.70 14.42 19.25
N PHE A 461 -2.10 15.61 19.25
CA PHE A 461 -2.56 16.74 18.46
C PHE A 461 -1.50 17.25 17.49
N ILE A 462 -1.96 17.81 16.37
CA ILE A 462 -1.23 18.76 15.54
C ILE A 462 -1.95 20.10 15.69
N ALA A 463 -1.23 21.15 16.08
CA ALA A 463 -1.75 22.49 16.33
C ALA A 463 -0.90 23.56 15.65
N ARG A 464 -1.39 24.78 15.49
CA ARG A 464 -0.61 25.94 15.01
C ARG A 464 -0.29 26.92 16.13
N ASN A 465 0.98 27.33 16.20
CA ASN A 465 1.40 28.45 17.06
C ASN A 465 1.10 29.82 16.39
N ALA A 466 1.43 30.91 17.07
CA ALA A 466 1.20 32.27 16.56
C ALA A 466 2.05 32.62 15.32
N GLN A 467 3.13 31.88 15.07
CA GLN A 467 4.01 32.01 13.90
C GLN A 467 3.48 31.20 12.69
N GLY A 468 2.38 30.46 12.86
CA GLY A 468 1.79 29.60 11.84
C GLY A 468 2.51 28.25 11.66
N GLU A 469 3.48 27.94 12.51
CA GLU A 469 4.22 26.69 12.52
C GLU A 469 3.41 25.61 13.26
N ARG A 470 3.62 24.35 12.89
CA ARG A 470 2.99 23.20 13.53
C ARG A 470 3.70 22.83 14.82
N VAL A 471 2.88 22.65 15.85
CA VAL A 471 3.24 22.12 17.16
C VAL A 471 2.58 20.76 17.31
N ILE A 472 3.39 19.76 17.60
CA ILE A 472 2.94 18.40 17.86
C ILE A 472 3.06 18.14 19.36
N GLY A 473 2.06 17.51 19.95
CA GLY A 473 2.07 17.20 21.38
C GLY A 473 1.02 16.18 21.78
N ASN A 474 0.96 15.93 23.07
CA ASN A 474 -0.06 15.09 23.69
C ASN A 474 -1.03 15.95 24.52
N ALA A 475 -2.32 15.72 24.37
CA ALA A 475 -3.32 16.37 25.21
C ALA A 475 -3.31 15.75 26.61
N ASP A 476 -3.37 16.58 27.65
CA ASP A 476 -3.42 16.09 29.03
C ASP A 476 -4.82 15.59 29.37
N LEU A 477 -5.05 14.29 29.21
CA LEU A 477 -6.33 13.66 29.52
C LEU A 477 -6.62 13.58 31.04
N SER A 478 -5.67 13.94 31.91
CA SER A 478 -5.94 14.08 33.35
C SER A 478 -6.70 15.36 33.68
N ASP A 479 -6.55 16.41 32.85
CA ASP A 479 -7.32 17.64 32.93
C ASP A 479 -8.71 17.43 32.32
N GLU A 480 -9.76 17.65 33.11
CA GLU A 480 -11.14 17.35 32.71
C GLU A 480 -11.63 18.15 31.51
N PRO A 481 -11.45 19.48 31.43
CA PRO A 481 -11.79 20.25 30.23
C PRO A 481 -11.09 19.72 28.98
N THR A 482 -9.80 19.45 29.07
CA THR A 482 -9.00 18.92 27.95
C THR A 482 -9.49 17.55 27.52
N ARG A 483 -9.69 16.63 28.47
CA ARG A 483 -10.23 15.29 28.19
C ARG A 483 -11.58 15.36 27.49
N ASN A 484 -12.51 16.16 28.01
CA ASN A 484 -13.86 16.28 27.45
C ASN A 484 -13.84 16.78 26.00
N ALA A 485 -12.99 17.76 25.68
CA ALA A 485 -12.86 18.26 24.31
C ALA A 485 -12.33 17.20 23.34
N PHE A 486 -11.28 16.47 23.72
CA PHE A 486 -10.67 15.46 22.85
C PHE A 486 -11.55 14.21 22.71
N GLU A 487 -12.15 13.72 23.80
CA GLU A 487 -13.03 12.54 23.79
C GLU A 487 -14.39 12.82 23.13
N SER A 488 -14.86 14.07 23.12
CA SER A 488 -16.04 14.48 22.31
C SER A 488 -15.78 14.40 20.81
N GLY A 489 -14.51 14.42 20.42
CA GLY A 489 -14.05 14.48 19.05
C GLY A 489 -14.07 15.86 18.40
N GLU A 490 -14.33 16.93 19.17
CA GLU A 490 -14.34 18.31 18.65
C GLU A 490 -13.26 19.21 19.29
N PRO A 491 -11.98 18.81 19.40
CA PRO A 491 -10.94 19.70 19.90
C PRO A 491 -10.46 20.73 18.86
N PHE A 492 -11.01 20.73 17.63
CA PHE A 492 -10.57 21.62 16.56
C PHE A 492 -10.79 23.09 16.90
N GLY A 493 -9.80 23.93 16.60
CA GLY A 493 -9.86 25.36 16.90
C GLY A 493 -9.70 25.71 18.39
N VAL A 494 -9.65 24.71 19.28
CA VAL A 494 -9.38 24.92 20.71
C VAL A 494 -7.93 25.38 20.89
N ARG A 495 -7.75 26.40 21.73
CA ARG A 495 -6.43 26.89 22.12
C ARG A 495 -5.91 26.10 23.32
N LEU A 496 -4.74 25.52 23.15
CA LEU A 496 -4.02 24.81 24.21
C LEU A 496 -2.89 25.69 24.74
N ALA A 497 -2.76 25.78 26.06
CA ALA A 497 -1.51 26.14 26.72
C ALA A 497 -0.55 24.96 26.62
N ILE A 498 0.68 25.20 26.16
CA ILE A 498 1.69 24.15 25.95
C ILE A 498 2.77 24.24 27.02
N ALA A 499 3.06 23.10 27.65
CA ALA A 499 4.17 22.92 28.56
C ALA A 499 5.03 21.73 28.12
N GLN A 500 6.31 21.73 28.49
CA GLN A 500 7.16 20.54 28.32
C GLN A 500 6.98 19.62 29.53
N GLY A 501 6.53 18.39 29.26
CA GLY A 501 6.44 17.31 30.21
C GLY A 501 7.72 16.46 30.28
N GLU A 502 7.61 15.27 30.86
CA GLU A 502 8.73 14.33 30.96
C GLU A 502 9.31 13.99 29.59
N ARG A 503 10.64 13.77 29.56
CA ARG A 503 11.40 13.37 28.35
C ARG A 503 11.26 14.35 27.17
N GLY A 504 10.88 15.60 27.44
CA GLY A 504 10.78 16.65 26.43
C GLY A 504 9.50 16.61 25.58
N ARG A 505 8.47 15.86 26.00
CA ARG A 505 7.17 15.84 25.30
C ARG A 505 6.41 17.14 25.51
N ASN A 506 5.82 17.69 24.47
CA ASN A 506 4.87 18.79 24.56
C ASN A 506 3.53 18.26 25.09
N ILE A 507 3.05 18.85 26.17
CA ILE A 507 1.76 18.56 26.81
C ILE A 507 0.85 19.77 26.67
N GLY A 508 -0.33 19.57 26.10
CA GLY A 508 -1.33 20.61 25.89
C GLY A 508 -2.49 20.50 26.88
N ARG A 509 -2.88 21.64 27.47
CA ARG A 509 -4.10 21.80 28.28
C ARG A 509 -4.95 22.93 27.74
N ILE A 510 -6.27 22.81 27.79
CA ILE A 510 -7.16 23.93 27.47
C ILE A 510 -6.87 25.08 28.44
N ALA A 511 -6.63 26.27 27.87
CA ALA A 511 -6.26 27.47 28.60
C ALA A 511 -7.42 28.09 29.39
#